data_AF-A0A3N5PI25-F1
#
_entry.id   AF-A0A3N5PI25-F1
#
_cell.length_a   1.000
_cell.length_b   1.000
_cell.length_c   1.000
_cell.angle_alpha   90.00
_cell.angle_beta   90.00
_cell.angle_gamma   90.00
#
_symmetry.space_group_name_H-M   'P 1'
#
loop_
_entity.id
_entity.type
_entity.pdbx_description
1 polymer ?
#
loop_
_entity_poly.entity_id
_entity_poly.type
_entity_poly.pdbx_seq_one_letter_code
_entity_poly.pdbx_strand_id
1 'polypeptide(L)'
;MQTTMQRTDDSKADAQPAETISALEAAFERRRRAAGVVLAPLAFAAVYLTGGGLGPQGQMMASILAAVVVLWICETLPLPVTALLGAVLCIALGVAPARQVFSYFADPIVFLFIGSFMLARAMAVHGLDRRIALSFLSIRSVSASPARMLAGLGFVTAVLSMWVSNTATTAMMLPIALGILGALNRTRGDGSALGARPWPFATGMMLMVSYAACIGGIGTPVGSPPNLIGIGMIRNAVGVDIGFLTWMAVAVPMLVAMAAVLFLLLHRLHPETPASGRAAGGSASSAGSLGTDMREHVAREQSRLGPWTRGQTNTLIAFGFAVALWMLPGLFSLLGLEDAPVSD
;
A
#
# COMPACT_ATOMS: atom_id res chain seq x y z
N MET A 1 25.10 -6.47 -48.74
CA MET A 1 23.81 -5.76 -48.85
C MET A 1 23.05 -6.07 -47.57
N GLN A 2 22.99 -5.08 -46.67
CA GLN A 2 22.57 -5.21 -45.27
C GLN A 2 21.05 -5.42 -45.15
N THR A 3 20.63 -6.39 -44.34
CA THR A 3 19.24 -6.53 -43.89
C THR A 3 19.18 -6.22 -42.40
N THR A 4 19.12 -4.93 -42.06
CA THR A 4 18.82 -4.47 -40.71
C THR A 4 17.35 -4.11 -40.67
N MET A 5 16.51 -5.05 -40.25
CA MET A 5 15.10 -4.78 -39.95
C MET A 5 15.03 -3.91 -38.68
N GLN A 6 14.38 -2.76 -38.83
CA GLN A 6 14.05 -1.81 -37.78
C GLN A 6 13.33 -2.50 -36.61
N ARG A 7 14.03 -2.68 -35.50
CA ARG A 7 13.45 -2.87 -34.17
C ARG A 7 13.34 -1.49 -33.52
N THR A 8 12.38 -0.69 -33.97
CA THR A 8 12.08 0.63 -33.41
C THR A 8 11.15 0.50 -32.20
N ASP A 9 11.71 0.76 -31.02
CA ASP A 9 11.23 1.74 -30.04
C ASP A 9 9.92 1.53 -29.23
N ASP A 10 9.43 0.30 -29.06
CA ASP A 10 8.34 0.01 -28.09
C ASP A 10 8.79 -0.03 -26.62
N SER A 11 10.09 0.04 -26.31
CA SER A 11 10.59 -0.09 -24.93
C SER A 11 10.62 1.21 -24.11
N LYS A 12 10.23 2.36 -24.69
CA LYS A 12 10.29 3.67 -24.02
C LYS A 12 9.00 4.07 -23.31
N ALA A 13 7.88 3.37 -23.55
CA ALA A 13 6.59 3.71 -22.94
C ALA A 13 6.46 3.28 -21.46
N ASP A 14 7.32 2.38 -20.98
CA ASP A 14 7.30 1.81 -19.62
C ASP A 14 8.45 2.30 -18.71
N ALA A 15 9.17 3.35 -19.13
CA ALA A 15 10.22 3.92 -18.28
C ALA A 15 9.59 4.59 -17.06
N GLN A 16 9.60 3.90 -15.92
CA GLN A 16 9.29 4.48 -14.62
C GLN A 16 10.12 5.76 -14.47
N PRO A 17 9.53 6.90 -14.06
CA PRO A 17 10.30 8.13 -13.88
C PRO A 17 11.44 7.85 -12.90
N ALA A 18 12.69 7.96 -13.38
CA ALA A 18 13.87 7.67 -12.58
C ALA A 18 13.90 8.64 -11.39
N GLU A 19 13.83 8.08 -10.18
CA GLU A 19 13.86 8.84 -8.94
C GLU A 19 15.17 9.63 -8.87
N THR A 20 15.07 10.97 -8.92
CA THR A 20 16.23 11.85 -8.92
C THR A 20 16.53 12.25 -7.47
N ILE A 21 17.26 11.39 -6.76
CA ILE A 21 17.63 11.64 -5.36
C ILE A 21 18.59 12.83 -5.29
N SER A 22 18.30 13.79 -4.41
CA SER A 22 19.20 14.93 -4.22
C SER A 22 20.51 14.53 -3.55
N ALA A 23 21.61 15.25 -3.81
CA ALA A 23 22.89 14.96 -3.17
C ALA A 23 22.82 15.02 -1.62
N LEU A 24 21.97 15.93 -1.10
CA LEU A 24 21.72 16.06 0.34
C LEU A 24 20.99 14.83 0.91
N GLU A 25 19.99 14.34 0.20
CA GLU A 25 19.23 13.15 0.59
C GLU A 25 20.11 11.89 0.56
N ALA A 26 20.93 11.73 -0.47
CA ALA A 26 21.90 10.64 -0.52
C ALA A 26 22.95 10.72 0.60
N ALA A 27 23.38 11.93 0.98
CA ALA A 27 24.29 12.14 2.10
C ALA A 27 23.61 11.84 3.45
N PHE A 28 22.35 12.23 3.62
CA PHE A 28 21.55 11.91 4.79
C PHE A 28 21.38 10.40 4.96
N GLU A 29 20.98 9.68 3.90
CA GLU A 29 20.83 8.22 3.93
C GLU A 29 22.13 7.51 4.31
N ARG A 30 23.27 7.94 3.76
CA ARG A 30 24.58 7.38 4.15
C ARG A 30 24.89 7.62 5.62
N ARG A 31 24.65 8.83 6.14
CA ARG A 31 24.90 9.17 7.54
C ARG A 31 23.97 8.40 8.47
N ARG A 32 22.69 8.29 8.14
CA ARG A 32 21.68 7.55 8.91
C ARG A 32 22.09 6.08 9.08
N ARG A 33 22.44 5.41 7.97
CA ARG A 33 22.90 4.02 7.99
C ARG A 33 24.23 3.84 8.73
N ALA A 34 25.19 4.74 8.52
CA ALA A 34 26.47 4.69 9.22
C ALA A 34 26.32 4.92 10.73
N ALA A 35 25.43 5.82 11.15
CA ALA A 35 25.18 6.10 12.56
C ALA A 35 24.72 4.85 13.32
N GLY A 36 23.86 4.01 12.72
CA GLY A 36 23.37 2.81 13.39
C GLY A 36 24.45 1.76 13.67
N VAL A 37 25.58 1.76 12.94
CA VAL A 37 26.74 0.88 13.26
C VAL A 37 27.32 1.22 14.64
N VAL A 38 27.32 2.49 15.02
CA VAL A 38 27.85 2.97 16.31
C VAL A 38 26.75 3.03 17.36
N LEU A 39 25.57 3.54 17.00
CA LEU A 39 24.47 3.73 17.93
C LEU A 39 23.88 2.41 18.44
N ALA A 40 23.85 1.34 17.64
CA ALA A 40 23.26 0.08 18.09
C ALA A 40 24.08 -0.62 19.19
N PRO A 41 25.41 -0.78 19.08
CA PRO A 41 26.24 -1.28 20.19
C PRO A 41 26.20 -0.37 21.42
N LEU A 42 26.15 0.95 21.23
CA LEU A 42 26.01 1.89 22.34
C LEU A 42 24.67 1.74 23.06
N ALA A 43 23.56 1.59 22.32
CA ALA A 43 22.25 1.34 22.90
C ALA A 43 22.19 0.01 23.65
N PHE A 44 22.79 -1.05 23.08
CA PHE A 44 22.95 -2.33 23.76
C PHE A 44 23.68 -2.15 25.11
N ALA A 45 24.87 -1.54 25.07
CA ALA A 45 25.71 -1.36 26.25
C ALA A 45 25.04 -0.46 27.29
N ALA A 46 24.41 0.63 26.86
CA ALA A 46 23.68 1.54 27.75
C ALA A 46 22.59 0.78 28.50
N VAL A 47 21.70 0.07 27.79
CA VAL A 47 20.63 -0.69 28.43
C VAL A 47 21.20 -1.76 29.35
N TYR A 48 22.21 -2.51 28.90
CA TYR A 48 22.85 -3.57 29.68
C TYR A 48 23.45 -3.05 31.01
N LEU A 49 24.06 -1.87 31.00
CA LEU A 49 24.71 -1.28 32.17
C LEU A 49 23.73 -0.56 33.10
N THR A 50 22.63 0.00 32.59
CA THR A 50 21.70 0.81 33.39
C THR A 50 20.48 0.06 33.92
N GLY A 51 20.18 -1.14 33.41
CA GLY A 51 18.95 -1.86 33.75
C GLY A 51 18.98 -2.48 35.15
N GLY A 52 18.70 -1.65 36.16
CA GLY A 52 18.37 -2.10 37.50
C GLY A 52 16.95 -2.68 37.55
N GLY A 53 16.80 -3.89 38.09
CA GLY A 53 15.49 -4.49 38.40
C GLY A 53 15.01 -5.61 37.49
N LEU A 54 15.72 -5.93 36.40
CA LEU A 54 15.45 -7.10 35.57
C LEU A 54 16.38 -8.27 35.96
N GLY A 55 15.89 -9.50 35.86
CA GLY A 55 16.74 -10.69 35.94
C GLY A 55 17.76 -10.74 34.78
N PRO A 56 18.85 -11.52 34.87
CA PRO A 56 19.93 -11.50 33.87
C PRO A 56 19.48 -11.74 32.43
N GLN A 57 18.55 -12.67 32.21
CA GLN A 57 17.98 -12.95 30.89
C GLN A 57 17.11 -11.82 30.36
N GLY A 58 16.28 -11.21 31.24
CA GLY A 58 15.44 -10.07 30.87
C GLY A 58 16.28 -8.84 30.50
N GLN A 59 17.35 -8.61 31.24
CA GLN A 59 18.31 -7.55 30.98
C GLN A 59 19.03 -7.71 29.64
N MET A 60 19.43 -8.95 29.31
CA MET A 60 20.03 -9.29 28.02
C MET A 60 19.03 -9.08 26.88
N MET A 61 17.79 -9.57 27.02
CA MET A 61 16.73 -9.39 26.03
C MET A 61 16.44 -7.91 25.76
N ALA A 62 16.32 -7.09 26.81
CA ALA A 62 16.11 -5.65 26.67
C ALA A 62 17.26 -4.95 25.91
N SER A 63 18.50 -5.37 26.17
CA SER A 63 19.69 -4.84 25.50
C SER A 63 19.72 -5.20 24.01
N ILE A 64 19.39 -6.45 23.67
CA ILE A 64 19.25 -6.91 22.27
C ILE A 64 18.14 -6.11 21.58
N LEU A 65 16.97 -5.99 22.22
CA LEU A 65 15.83 -5.25 21.68
C LEU A 65 16.20 -3.79 21.38
N ALA A 66 16.89 -3.12 22.29
CA ALA A 66 17.34 -1.73 22.09
C ALA A 66 18.26 -1.60 20.87
N ALA A 67 19.21 -2.52 20.70
CA ALA A 67 20.09 -2.56 19.54
C ALA A 67 19.31 -2.78 18.23
N VAL A 68 18.39 -3.76 18.22
CA VAL A 68 17.55 -4.08 17.06
C VAL A 68 16.67 -2.89 16.66
N VAL A 69 16.07 -2.20 17.63
CA VAL A 69 15.26 -0.99 17.38
C VAL A 69 16.10 0.11 16.74
N VAL A 70 17.32 0.35 17.25
CA VAL A 70 18.23 1.35 16.64
C VAL A 70 18.61 0.94 15.22
N LEU A 71 18.90 -0.34 14.97
CA LEU A 71 19.22 -0.84 13.62
C LEU A 71 18.03 -0.69 12.65
N TRP A 72 16.79 -0.91 13.11
CA TRP A 72 15.59 -0.69 12.29
C TRP A 72 15.34 0.79 12.00
N ILE A 73 15.53 1.69 12.97
CA ILE A 73 15.38 3.14 12.76
C ILE A 73 16.46 3.67 11.80
N CYS A 74 17.70 3.22 11.96
CA CYS A 74 18.82 3.64 11.13
C CYS A 74 18.86 2.93 9.77
N GLU A 75 18.12 1.83 9.61
CA GLU A 75 18.17 0.89 8.47
C GLU A 75 19.60 0.56 8.03
N THR A 76 20.51 0.38 9.01
CA THR A 76 21.90 0.02 8.76
C THR A 76 22.02 -1.27 7.96
N LEU A 77 21.15 -2.23 8.27
CA LEU A 77 20.99 -3.50 7.59
C LEU A 77 19.53 -3.61 7.10
N PRO A 78 19.26 -4.36 6.02
CA PRO A 78 17.89 -4.64 5.60
C PRO A 78 17.05 -5.17 6.76
N LEU A 79 15.78 -4.72 6.87
CA LEU A 79 14.89 -5.08 7.99
C LEU A 79 14.85 -6.60 8.29
N PRO A 80 14.79 -7.51 7.28
CA PRO A 80 14.81 -8.96 7.53
C PRO A 80 16.13 -9.46 8.13
N VAL A 81 17.26 -8.87 7.71
CA VAL A 81 18.60 -9.22 8.24
C VAL A 81 18.69 -8.79 9.70
N THR A 82 18.19 -7.60 10.03
CA THR A 82 18.13 -7.10 11.41
C THR A 82 17.25 -7.97 12.31
N ALA A 83 16.09 -8.41 11.80
CA ALA A 83 15.20 -9.32 12.54
C ALA A 83 15.88 -10.67 12.84
N LEU A 84 16.57 -11.26 11.86
CA LEU A 84 17.32 -12.50 12.03
C LEU A 84 18.52 -12.32 12.98
N LEU A 85 19.23 -11.20 12.89
CA LEU A 85 20.32 -10.86 13.79
C LEU A 85 19.83 -10.83 15.25
N GLY A 86 18.69 -10.18 15.52
CA GLY A 86 18.09 -10.18 16.86
C GLY A 86 17.80 -11.60 17.38
N ALA A 87 17.19 -12.45 16.55
CA ALA A 87 16.93 -13.84 16.91
C ALA A 87 18.21 -14.63 17.20
N VAL A 88 19.24 -14.47 16.37
CA VAL A 88 20.55 -15.13 16.56
C VAL A 88 21.24 -14.62 17.82
N LEU A 89 21.19 -13.32 18.12
CA LEU A 89 21.75 -12.74 19.34
C LEU A 89 21.06 -13.29 20.59
N CYS A 90 19.74 -13.50 20.56
CA CYS A 90 19.01 -14.12 21.68
C CYS A 90 19.53 -15.53 21.98
N ILE A 91 19.91 -16.29 20.96
CA ILE A 91 20.46 -17.64 21.12
C ILE A 91 21.91 -17.56 21.58
N ALA A 92 22.74 -16.77 20.90
CA ALA A 92 24.18 -16.65 21.15
C ALA A 92 24.49 -16.10 22.55
N LEU A 93 23.65 -15.20 23.07
CA LEU A 93 23.79 -14.58 24.39
C LEU A 93 23.00 -15.31 25.49
N GLY A 94 22.43 -16.49 25.19
CA GLY A 94 21.79 -17.36 26.18
C GLY A 94 20.46 -16.86 26.73
N VAL A 95 19.72 -16.04 25.97
CA VAL A 95 18.37 -15.56 26.36
C VAL A 95 17.36 -16.70 26.28
N ALA A 96 17.36 -17.47 25.19
CA ALA A 96 16.44 -18.58 24.98
C ALA A 96 17.01 -19.66 24.04
N PRO A 97 16.58 -20.94 24.16
CA PRO A 97 17.00 -22.01 23.27
C PRO A 97 16.59 -21.76 21.81
N ALA A 98 17.41 -22.23 20.87
CA ALA A 98 17.18 -22.05 19.43
C ALA A 98 15.81 -22.53 18.95
N ARG A 99 15.35 -23.69 19.46
CA ARG A 99 14.01 -24.23 19.12
C ARG A 99 12.88 -23.27 19.48
N GLN A 100 12.99 -22.59 20.62
CA GLN A 100 11.97 -21.64 21.09
C GLN A 100 12.04 -20.32 20.32
N VAL A 101 13.23 -19.83 19.99
CA VAL A 101 13.38 -18.60 19.21
C VAL A 101 12.89 -18.80 17.77
N PHE A 102 13.26 -19.92 17.13
CA PHE A 102 12.85 -20.18 15.76
C PHE A 102 11.40 -20.63 15.60
N SER A 103 10.72 -21.11 16.64
CA SER A 103 9.30 -21.49 16.54
C SER A 103 8.40 -20.31 16.16
N TYR A 104 8.79 -19.07 16.49
CA TYR A 104 8.04 -17.87 16.10
C TYR A 104 8.01 -17.63 14.58
N PHE A 105 8.98 -18.15 13.82
CA PHE A 105 8.96 -18.07 12.35
C PHE A 105 7.94 -19.03 11.73
N ALA A 106 7.46 -20.00 12.50
CA ALA A 106 6.44 -20.96 12.09
C ALA A 106 5.03 -20.61 12.60
N ASP A 107 4.81 -19.38 13.08
CA ASP A 107 3.46 -18.94 13.46
C ASP A 107 2.53 -19.02 12.23
N PRO A 108 1.30 -19.59 12.36
CA PRO A 108 0.33 -19.68 11.27
C PRO A 108 0.06 -18.36 10.55
N ILE A 109 0.19 -17.23 11.25
CA ILE A 109 0.02 -15.88 10.68
C ILE A 109 1.06 -15.60 9.60
N VAL A 110 2.29 -16.09 9.75
CA VAL A 110 3.34 -15.94 8.73
C VAL A 110 2.93 -16.67 7.43
N PHE A 111 2.35 -17.87 7.54
CA PHE A 111 1.87 -18.62 6.38
C PHE A 111 0.65 -17.96 5.72
N LEU A 112 -0.29 -17.43 6.50
CA LEU A 112 -1.40 -16.64 6.00
C LEU A 112 -0.88 -15.42 5.21
N PHE A 113 0.14 -14.75 5.73
CA PHE A 113 0.77 -13.61 5.08
C PHE A 113 1.40 -14.00 3.72
N ILE A 114 2.17 -15.09 3.67
CA ILE A 114 2.76 -15.62 2.43
C ILE A 114 1.67 -15.93 1.40
N GLY A 115 0.60 -16.65 1.79
CA GLY A 115 -0.50 -16.99 0.89
C GLY A 115 -1.22 -15.75 0.35
N SER A 116 -1.49 -14.78 1.22
CA SER A 116 -2.14 -13.52 0.82
C SER A 116 -1.27 -12.71 -0.16
N PHE A 117 0.04 -12.69 0.04
CA PHE A 117 0.98 -12.03 -0.87
C PHE A 117 1.10 -12.71 -2.22
N MET A 118 1.01 -14.04 -2.27
CA MET A 118 0.94 -14.77 -3.53
C MET A 118 -0.32 -14.39 -4.32
N LEU A 119 -1.48 -14.30 -3.66
CA LEU A 119 -2.73 -13.86 -4.28
C LEU A 119 -2.63 -12.40 -4.76
N ALA A 120 -2.14 -11.50 -3.92
CA ALA A 120 -1.93 -10.09 -4.28
C ALA A 120 -0.97 -9.94 -5.48
N ARG A 121 0.13 -10.71 -5.48
CA ARG A 121 1.11 -10.71 -6.57
C ARG A 121 0.52 -11.25 -7.87
N ALA A 122 -0.32 -12.28 -7.81
CA ALA A 122 -1.01 -12.81 -8.98
C ALA A 122 -1.91 -11.73 -9.63
N MET A 123 -2.64 -10.95 -8.81
CA MET A 123 -3.45 -9.83 -9.32
C MET A 123 -2.60 -8.80 -10.07
N ALA A 124 -1.47 -8.41 -9.49
CA ALA A 124 -0.56 -7.43 -10.08
C ALA A 124 0.12 -7.95 -11.37
N VAL A 125 0.60 -9.20 -11.37
CA VAL A 125 1.29 -9.79 -12.54
C VAL A 125 0.35 -9.95 -13.73
N HIS A 126 -0.92 -10.29 -13.48
CA HIS A 126 -1.91 -10.43 -14.55
C HIS A 126 -2.63 -9.11 -14.88
N GLY A 127 -2.29 -8.00 -14.21
CA GLY A 127 -2.90 -6.69 -14.40
C GLY A 127 -4.42 -6.67 -14.10
N LEU A 128 -4.88 -7.55 -13.22
CA LEU A 128 -6.29 -7.62 -12.82
C LEU A 128 -6.68 -6.37 -12.01
N ASP A 129 -5.80 -5.96 -11.11
CA ASP A 129 -5.87 -4.72 -10.34
C ASP A 129 -6.03 -3.49 -11.24
N ARG A 130 -5.19 -3.35 -12.29
CA ARG A 130 -5.27 -2.26 -13.27
C ARG A 130 -6.58 -2.30 -14.05
N ARG A 131 -7.04 -3.49 -14.45
CA ARG A 131 -8.32 -3.67 -15.14
C ARG A 131 -9.49 -3.22 -14.26
N ILE A 132 -9.52 -3.61 -12.99
CA ILE A 132 -10.56 -3.20 -12.04
C ILE A 132 -10.53 -1.68 -11.84
N ALA A 133 -9.34 -1.11 -11.62
CA ALA A 133 -9.17 0.33 -11.43
C ALA A 133 -9.72 1.15 -12.61
N LEU A 134 -9.26 0.86 -13.83
CA LEU A 134 -9.69 1.59 -15.02
C LEU A 134 -11.17 1.38 -15.34
N SER A 135 -11.72 0.19 -15.06
CA SER A 135 -13.14 -0.08 -15.25
C SER A 135 -14.03 0.71 -14.29
N PHE A 136 -13.58 0.92 -13.05
CA PHE A 136 -14.29 1.76 -12.10
C PHE A 136 -14.17 3.25 -12.46
N LEU A 137 -12.97 3.72 -12.79
CA LEU A 137 -12.73 5.12 -13.13
C LEU A 137 -13.39 5.54 -14.46
N SER A 138 -13.68 4.59 -15.36
CA SER A 138 -14.38 4.88 -16.62
C SER A 138 -15.89 5.06 -16.47
N ILE A 139 -16.44 4.77 -15.28
CA ILE A 139 -17.86 5.01 -14.98
C ILE A 139 -18.16 6.50 -15.15
N ARG A 140 -19.25 6.79 -15.87
CA ARG A 140 -19.68 8.15 -16.23
C ARG A 140 -19.77 9.07 -15.01
N SER A 141 -20.37 8.58 -13.92
CA SER A 141 -20.58 9.38 -12.71
C SER A 141 -19.25 9.79 -12.06
N VAL A 142 -18.26 8.89 -12.07
CA VAL A 142 -16.93 9.08 -11.48
C VAL A 142 -16.09 10.06 -12.32
N SER A 143 -16.11 9.89 -13.64
CA SER A 143 -15.33 10.72 -14.58
C SER A 143 -15.97 12.08 -14.91
N ALA A 144 -17.13 12.41 -14.34
CA ALA A 144 -17.91 13.60 -14.68
C ALA A 144 -17.31 14.93 -14.20
N SER A 145 -16.53 14.92 -13.10
CA SER A 145 -15.88 16.13 -12.58
C SER A 145 -14.58 15.78 -11.87
N PRO A 146 -13.62 16.70 -11.74
CA PRO A 146 -12.33 16.35 -11.15
C PRO A 146 -12.44 16.05 -9.63
N ALA A 147 -13.40 16.64 -8.92
CA ALA A 147 -13.71 16.26 -7.54
C ALA A 147 -14.24 14.82 -7.42
N ARG A 148 -15.10 14.38 -8.36
CA ARG A 148 -15.57 12.99 -8.41
C ARG A 148 -14.47 12.04 -8.85
N MET A 149 -13.57 12.49 -9.72
CA MET A 149 -12.37 11.74 -10.08
C MET A 149 -11.45 11.56 -8.88
N LEU A 150 -11.22 12.61 -8.08
CA LEU A 150 -10.43 12.55 -6.85
C LEU A 150 -11.05 11.55 -5.86
N ALA A 151 -12.37 11.63 -5.62
CA ALA A 151 -13.09 10.68 -4.77
C ALA A 151 -13.02 9.24 -5.31
N GLY A 152 -13.22 9.07 -6.62
CA GLY A 152 -13.18 7.76 -7.27
C GLY A 152 -11.80 7.13 -7.25
N LEU A 153 -10.75 7.95 -7.46
CA LEU A 153 -9.35 7.55 -7.35
C LEU A 153 -9.03 7.10 -5.92
N GLY A 154 -9.45 7.87 -4.92
CA GLY A 154 -9.29 7.49 -3.50
C GLY A 154 -10.03 6.20 -3.16
N PHE A 155 -11.30 6.09 -3.56
CA PHE A 155 -12.12 4.91 -3.31
C PHE A 155 -11.50 3.64 -3.91
N VAL A 156 -11.18 3.65 -5.20
CA VAL A 156 -10.64 2.45 -5.87
C VAL A 156 -9.25 2.09 -5.34
N THR A 157 -8.43 3.09 -4.99
CA THR A 157 -7.13 2.87 -4.35
C THR A 157 -7.32 2.18 -2.99
N ALA A 158 -8.22 2.69 -2.15
CA ALA A 158 -8.48 2.10 -0.84
C ALA A 158 -9.01 0.66 -0.95
N VAL A 159 -9.97 0.42 -1.84
CA VAL A 159 -10.55 -0.92 -2.05
C VAL A 159 -9.50 -1.90 -2.58
N LEU A 160 -8.64 -1.49 -3.51
CA LEU A 160 -7.58 -2.37 -4.00
C LEU A 160 -6.53 -2.64 -2.90
N SER A 161 -6.17 -1.63 -2.12
CA SER A 161 -5.20 -1.76 -1.03
C SER A 161 -5.72 -2.54 0.18
N MET A 162 -7.03 -2.81 0.26
CA MET A 162 -7.57 -3.79 1.23
C MET A 162 -7.05 -5.21 0.97
N TRP A 163 -6.61 -5.52 -0.25
CA TRP A 163 -6.28 -6.88 -0.67
C TRP A 163 -4.89 -7.00 -1.30
N VAL A 164 -4.35 -5.87 -1.76
CA VAL A 164 -3.01 -5.71 -2.32
C VAL A 164 -2.18 -4.90 -1.34
N SER A 165 -0.85 -4.99 -1.40
CA SER A 165 0.01 -4.16 -0.55
C SER A 165 -0.08 -2.68 -0.92
N ASN A 166 -0.07 -1.82 0.11
CA ASN A 166 -0.11 -0.36 -0.03
C ASN A 166 0.89 0.16 -1.08
N THR A 167 2.12 -0.36 -1.07
CA THR A 167 3.19 0.01 -2.01
C THR A 167 2.86 -0.41 -3.44
N ALA A 168 2.36 -1.63 -3.65
CA ALA A 168 2.01 -2.11 -4.99
C ALA A 168 0.79 -1.36 -5.54
N THR A 169 -0.23 -1.13 -4.72
CA THR A 169 -1.40 -0.34 -5.12
C THR A 169 -1.00 1.09 -5.48
N THR A 170 -0.15 1.74 -4.68
CA THR A 170 0.36 3.09 -4.98
C THR A 170 1.14 3.11 -6.29
N ALA A 171 2.07 2.17 -6.48
CA ALA A 171 2.88 2.07 -7.70
C ALA A 171 2.03 1.83 -8.96
N MET A 172 0.94 1.07 -8.85
CA MET A 172 -0.01 0.84 -9.94
C MET A 172 -0.89 2.06 -10.22
N MET A 173 -1.39 2.73 -9.18
CA MET A 173 -2.26 3.90 -9.31
C MET A 173 -1.51 5.14 -9.78
N LEU A 174 -0.21 5.26 -9.49
CA LEU A 174 0.65 6.37 -9.89
C LEU A 174 0.59 6.68 -11.40
N PRO A 175 0.89 5.74 -12.34
CA PRO A 175 0.81 6.03 -13.76
C PRO A 175 -0.61 6.35 -14.23
N ILE A 176 -1.65 5.77 -13.61
CA ILE A 176 -3.06 6.10 -13.91
C ILE A 176 -3.36 7.55 -13.52
N ALA A 177 -2.98 7.96 -12.32
CA ALA A 177 -3.16 9.32 -11.82
C ALA A 177 -2.40 10.33 -12.69
N LEU A 178 -1.15 10.03 -13.07
CA LEU A 178 -0.36 10.87 -13.97
C LEU A 178 -0.98 10.98 -15.37
N GLY A 179 -1.55 9.90 -15.92
CA GLY A 179 -2.28 9.93 -17.19
C GLY A 179 -3.49 10.86 -17.15
N ILE A 180 -4.29 10.77 -16.08
CA ILE A 180 -5.43 11.66 -15.83
C ILE A 180 -4.97 13.12 -15.70
N LEU A 181 -3.90 13.39 -14.93
CA LEU A 181 -3.34 14.73 -14.79
C LEU A 181 -2.79 15.27 -16.11
N GLY A 182 -2.15 14.44 -16.93
CA GLY A 182 -1.70 14.80 -18.27
C GLY A 182 -2.84 15.16 -19.21
N ALA A 183 -3.97 14.44 -19.13
CA ALA A 183 -5.18 14.79 -19.87
C ALA A 183 -5.73 16.14 -19.44
N LEU A 184 -5.82 16.39 -18.13
CA LEU A 184 -6.27 17.67 -17.56
C LEU A 184 -5.33 18.84 -17.92
N ASN A 185 -4.01 18.62 -17.96
CA ASN A 185 -3.03 19.67 -18.27
C ASN A 185 -3.16 20.15 -19.73
N ARG A 186 -3.45 19.26 -20.68
CA ARG A 186 -3.69 19.63 -22.08
C ARG A 186 -4.86 20.60 -22.21
N THR A 187 -5.92 20.40 -21.45
CA THR A 187 -7.14 21.23 -21.47
C THR A 187 -6.95 22.56 -20.73
N ARG A 188 -6.04 22.63 -19.76
CA ARG A 188 -5.67 23.88 -19.05
C ARG A 188 -4.95 24.87 -19.96
N GLY A 189 -4.36 24.42 -21.08
CA GLY A 189 -3.72 25.29 -22.07
C GLY A 189 -2.39 25.89 -21.63
N ASP A 190 -1.86 25.49 -20.47
CA ASP A 190 -0.64 26.07 -19.90
C ASP A 190 0.65 25.59 -20.60
N GLY A 191 0.60 24.53 -21.43
CA GLY A 191 1.73 23.98 -22.20
C GLY A 191 2.94 23.53 -21.37
N SER A 192 2.93 23.81 -20.07
CA SER A 192 4.00 23.57 -19.14
C SER A 192 4.03 22.11 -18.73
N ALA A 193 5.23 21.53 -18.60
CA ALA A 193 5.40 20.17 -18.10
C ALA A 193 4.73 19.99 -16.73
N LEU A 194 4.22 18.78 -16.46
CA LEU A 194 3.73 18.39 -15.13
C LEU A 194 4.84 18.69 -14.10
N GLY A 195 4.60 19.67 -13.20
CA GLY A 195 5.56 20.10 -12.18
C GLY A 195 6.27 21.44 -12.43
N ALA A 196 6.08 22.09 -13.58
CA ALA A 196 6.68 23.40 -13.86
C ALA A 196 6.06 24.56 -13.05
N ARG A 197 4.90 24.35 -12.42
CA ARG A 197 4.20 25.29 -11.53
C ARG A 197 3.53 24.55 -10.38
N PRO A 198 3.30 25.19 -9.22
CA PRO A 198 2.49 24.61 -8.16
C PRO A 198 1.07 24.41 -8.69
N TRP A 199 0.70 23.14 -8.91
CA TRP A 199 -0.66 22.75 -9.28
C TRP A 199 -1.28 22.00 -8.10
N PRO A 200 -2.02 22.71 -7.20
CA PRO A 200 -2.51 22.14 -5.96
C PRO A 200 -3.31 20.87 -6.17
N PHE A 201 -4.19 20.84 -7.17
CA PHE A 201 -4.99 19.66 -7.50
C PHE A 201 -4.17 18.45 -7.93
N ALA A 202 -3.07 18.63 -8.68
CA ALA A 202 -2.17 17.52 -8.99
C ALA A 202 -1.51 16.95 -7.74
N THR A 203 -1.03 17.83 -6.85
CA THR A 203 -0.53 17.42 -5.54
C THR A 203 -1.62 16.67 -4.75
N GLY A 204 -2.85 17.19 -4.73
CA GLY A 204 -4.00 16.56 -4.08
C GLY A 204 -4.32 15.17 -4.63
N MET A 205 -4.27 14.97 -5.95
CA MET A 205 -4.47 13.65 -6.55
C MET A 205 -3.37 12.65 -6.17
N MET A 206 -2.11 13.10 -6.17
CA MET A 206 -0.98 12.26 -5.80
C MET A 206 -1.02 11.87 -4.32
N LEU A 207 -1.33 12.82 -3.43
CA LEU A 207 -1.56 12.58 -2.01
C LEU A 207 -2.77 11.68 -1.76
N MET A 208 -3.83 11.83 -2.56
CA MET A 208 -5.02 10.98 -2.48
C MET A 208 -4.64 9.52 -2.72
N VAL A 209 -3.86 9.22 -3.77
CA VAL A 209 -3.39 7.84 -4.03
C VAL A 209 -2.57 7.31 -2.85
N SER A 210 -1.59 8.07 -2.38
CA SER A 210 -0.71 7.62 -1.30
C SER A 210 -1.47 7.35 0.01
N TYR A 211 -2.28 8.31 0.47
CA TYR A 211 -3.02 8.17 1.72
C TYR A 211 -4.18 7.19 1.63
N ALA A 212 -4.90 7.14 0.49
CA ALA A 212 -5.98 6.17 0.32
C ALA A 212 -5.45 4.74 0.29
N ALA A 213 -4.24 4.49 -0.22
CA ALA A 213 -3.62 3.16 -0.12
C ALA A 213 -3.36 2.79 1.35
N CYS A 214 -2.79 3.69 2.15
CA CYS A 214 -2.59 3.45 3.59
C CYS A 214 -3.91 3.18 4.34
N ILE A 215 -4.95 3.99 4.06
CA ILE A 215 -6.30 3.84 4.65
C ILE A 215 -6.97 2.55 4.16
N GLY A 216 -6.77 2.16 2.90
CA GLY A 216 -7.27 0.88 2.39
C GLY A 216 -6.68 -0.32 3.12
N GLY A 217 -5.37 -0.28 3.39
CA GLY A 217 -4.63 -1.35 4.04
C GLY A 217 -5.11 -1.72 5.44
N ILE A 218 -5.87 -0.86 6.14
CA ILE A 218 -6.44 -1.21 7.46
C ILE A 218 -7.71 -2.07 7.34
N GLY A 219 -8.39 -2.03 6.19
CA GLY A 219 -9.75 -2.55 6.04
C GLY A 219 -9.88 -4.07 6.17
N THR A 220 -8.82 -4.84 5.90
CA THR A 220 -8.80 -6.30 6.08
C THR A 220 -7.53 -6.73 6.81
N PRO A 221 -7.50 -7.94 7.41
CA PRO A 221 -6.28 -8.49 8.01
C PRO A 221 -5.10 -8.51 7.02
N VAL A 222 -5.33 -8.89 5.76
CA VAL A 222 -4.27 -9.09 4.76
C VAL A 222 -3.79 -7.80 4.08
N GLY A 223 -4.50 -6.68 4.26
CA GLY A 223 -4.14 -5.41 3.63
C GLY A 223 -2.78 -4.85 4.07
N SER A 224 -2.39 -5.09 5.33
CA SER A 224 -1.12 -4.61 5.86
C SER A 224 -0.52 -5.55 6.91
N PRO A 225 0.82 -5.77 6.94
CA PRO A 225 1.47 -6.62 7.94
C PRO A 225 1.12 -6.31 9.41
N PRO A 226 1.03 -5.02 9.84
CA PRO A 226 0.67 -4.69 11.23
C PRO A 226 -0.67 -5.26 11.69
N ASN A 227 -1.65 -5.42 10.80
CA ASN A 227 -2.98 -5.92 11.16
C ASN A 227 -2.87 -7.37 11.64
N LEU A 228 -2.21 -8.22 10.85
CA LEU A 228 -1.99 -9.62 11.17
C LEU A 228 -1.08 -9.81 12.38
N ILE A 229 -0.03 -8.99 12.51
CA ILE A 229 0.81 -8.98 13.72
C ILE A 229 -0.04 -8.61 14.94
N GLY A 230 -0.89 -7.59 14.84
CA GLY A 230 -1.79 -7.17 15.90
C GLY A 230 -2.79 -8.26 16.32
N ILE A 231 -3.40 -8.94 15.36
CA ILE A 231 -4.29 -10.10 15.61
C ILE A 231 -3.52 -11.19 16.37
N GLY A 232 -2.30 -11.52 15.93
CA GLY A 232 -1.47 -12.52 16.60
C GLY A 232 -1.07 -12.11 18.02
N MET A 233 -0.74 -10.84 18.22
CA MET A 233 -0.43 -10.29 19.54
C MET A 233 -1.65 -10.35 20.47
N ILE A 234 -2.84 -10.01 19.99
CA ILE A 234 -4.08 -10.09 20.78
C ILE A 234 -4.37 -11.54 21.16
N ARG A 235 -4.28 -12.47 20.20
CA ARG A 235 -4.42 -13.91 20.46
C ARG A 235 -3.45 -14.38 21.54
N ASN A 236 -2.18 -14.02 21.41
CA ASN A 236 -1.14 -14.47 22.35
C ASN A 236 -1.24 -13.80 23.74
N ALA A 237 -1.76 -12.56 23.82
CA ALA A 237 -1.83 -11.81 25.07
C ALA A 237 -3.09 -12.12 25.89
N VAL A 238 -4.25 -12.29 25.24
CA VAL A 238 -5.55 -12.45 25.93
C VAL A 238 -6.35 -13.67 25.47
N GLY A 239 -5.83 -14.49 24.54
CA GLY A 239 -6.50 -15.70 24.07
C GLY A 239 -7.70 -15.46 23.16
N VAL A 240 -7.84 -14.26 22.59
CA VAL A 240 -8.96 -13.88 21.72
C VAL A 240 -8.57 -14.04 20.26
N ASP A 241 -9.28 -14.92 19.55
CA ASP A 241 -9.12 -15.10 18.11
C ASP A 241 -10.01 -14.10 17.34
N ILE A 242 -9.37 -13.14 16.69
CA ILE A 242 -10.07 -12.18 15.82
C ILE A 242 -10.15 -12.76 14.41
N GLY A 243 -11.34 -13.25 14.05
CA GLY A 243 -11.64 -13.71 12.70
C GLY A 243 -11.65 -12.59 11.65
N PHE A 244 -11.59 -12.97 10.37
CA PHE A 244 -11.50 -12.04 9.24
C PHE A 244 -12.69 -11.07 9.19
N LEU A 245 -13.91 -11.60 9.33
CA LEU A 245 -15.13 -10.80 9.29
C LEU A 245 -15.25 -9.86 10.50
N THR A 246 -14.89 -10.35 11.70
CA THR A 246 -14.90 -9.54 12.93
C THR A 246 -13.94 -8.36 12.83
N TRP A 247 -12.75 -8.58 12.26
CA TRP A 247 -11.83 -7.48 11.95
C TRP A 247 -12.47 -6.46 11.01
N MET A 248 -13.02 -6.93 9.88
CA MET A 248 -13.64 -6.06 8.88
C MET A 248 -14.82 -5.27 9.44
N ALA A 249 -15.61 -5.86 10.34
CA ALA A 249 -16.76 -5.20 10.95
C ALA A 249 -16.36 -3.94 11.75
N VAL A 250 -15.13 -3.90 12.29
CA VAL A 250 -14.58 -2.73 12.99
C VAL A 250 -13.78 -1.85 12.04
N ALA A 251 -12.92 -2.45 11.21
CA ALA A 251 -11.95 -1.72 10.40
C ALA A 251 -12.58 -1.04 9.17
N VAL A 252 -13.59 -1.63 8.53
CA VAL A 252 -14.24 -1.03 7.34
C VAL A 252 -14.99 0.27 7.69
N PRO A 253 -15.79 0.36 8.77
CA PRO A 253 -16.37 1.64 9.18
C PRO A 253 -15.31 2.71 9.45
N MET A 254 -14.21 2.35 10.11
CA MET A 254 -13.09 3.26 10.35
C MET A 254 -12.44 3.72 9.04
N LEU A 255 -12.18 2.81 8.11
CA LEU A 255 -11.68 3.10 6.76
C LEU A 255 -12.57 4.10 6.04
N VAL A 256 -13.89 3.89 6.04
CA VAL A 256 -14.85 4.79 5.38
C VAL A 256 -14.81 6.19 6.00
N ALA A 257 -14.78 6.29 7.33
CA ALA A 257 -14.66 7.56 8.02
C ALA A 257 -13.34 8.28 7.68
N MET A 258 -12.22 7.58 7.70
CA MET A 258 -10.91 8.14 7.35
C MET A 258 -10.85 8.57 5.89
N ALA A 259 -11.40 7.78 4.96
CA ALA A 259 -11.45 8.11 3.54
C ALA A 259 -12.31 9.34 3.27
N ALA A 260 -13.44 9.48 3.97
CA ALA A 260 -14.28 10.67 3.89
C ALA A 260 -13.54 11.92 4.40
N VAL A 261 -12.86 11.83 5.55
CA VAL A 261 -12.04 12.93 6.09
C VAL A 261 -10.91 13.29 5.13
N LEU A 262 -10.21 12.30 4.58
CA LEU A 262 -9.14 12.51 3.61
C LEU A 262 -9.65 13.23 2.36
N PHE A 263 -10.78 12.79 1.80
CA PHE A 263 -11.41 13.44 0.66
C PHE A 263 -11.76 14.89 0.96
N LEU A 264 -12.41 15.16 2.09
CA LEU A 264 -12.78 16.52 2.47
C LEU A 264 -11.54 17.41 2.67
N LEU A 265 -10.51 16.90 3.33
CA LEU A 265 -9.26 17.62 3.59
C LEU A 265 -8.53 17.95 2.29
N LEU A 266 -8.31 16.97 1.41
CA LEU A 266 -7.62 17.19 0.15
C LEU A 266 -8.45 18.06 -0.81
N HIS A 267 -9.76 17.87 -0.86
CA HIS A 267 -10.63 18.71 -1.69
C HIS A 267 -10.60 20.18 -1.24
N ARG A 268 -10.48 20.46 0.06
CA ARG A 268 -10.40 21.81 0.62
C ARG A 268 -9.01 22.45 0.49
N LEU A 269 -7.93 21.71 0.78
CA LEU A 269 -6.56 22.23 0.77
C LEU A 269 -5.93 22.24 -0.63
N HIS A 270 -6.40 21.36 -1.51
CA HIS A 270 -5.90 21.21 -2.87
C HIS A 270 -7.03 21.40 -3.90
N PRO A 271 -7.67 22.58 -3.92
CA PRO A 271 -8.80 22.83 -4.80
C PRO A 271 -8.37 22.78 -6.27
N GLU A 272 -9.34 22.47 -7.12
CA GLU A 272 -9.24 22.69 -8.55
C GLU A 272 -9.12 24.19 -8.81
N THR A 273 -7.90 24.73 -8.92
CA THR A 273 -7.73 26.11 -9.39
C THR A 273 -8.20 26.17 -10.84
N PRO A 274 -9.07 27.13 -11.22
CA PRO A 274 -9.25 27.49 -12.62
C PRO A 274 -7.92 28.04 -13.16
N ALA A 275 -7.59 27.76 -14.43
CA ALA A 275 -6.40 28.34 -15.05
C ALA A 275 -6.49 29.88 -14.97
N SER A 276 -5.44 30.50 -14.42
CA SER A 276 -5.26 31.94 -14.29
C SER A 276 -5.27 32.57 -15.67
N GLY A 277 -6.43 33.02 -16.14
CA GLY A 277 -6.64 33.50 -17.51
C GLY A 277 -8.10 33.41 -17.98
N ARG A 278 -8.95 32.65 -17.28
CA ARG A 278 -10.41 32.62 -17.52
C ARG A 278 -11.17 33.25 -16.36
N ALA A 279 -10.98 34.54 -16.16
CA ALA A 279 -11.93 35.34 -15.38
C ALA A 279 -13.06 35.82 -16.32
N ALA A 280 -14.30 35.62 -15.87
CA ALA A 280 -15.52 36.29 -16.33
C ALA A 280 -16.04 36.00 -17.76
N GLY A 281 -16.54 34.78 -18.03
CA GLY A 281 -17.42 34.60 -19.20
C GLY A 281 -17.79 33.19 -19.69
N GLY A 282 -17.29 32.10 -19.10
CA GLY A 282 -17.56 30.72 -19.57
C GLY A 282 -18.53 29.96 -18.67
N SER A 283 -19.71 29.64 -19.20
CA SER A 283 -20.78 28.87 -18.57
C SER A 283 -20.39 27.41 -18.27
N ALA A 284 -21.32 26.64 -17.69
CA ALA A 284 -21.25 25.20 -17.37
C ALA A 284 -20.67 24.25 -18.46
N SER A 285 -20.37 24.74 -19.65
CA SER A 285 -19.68 24.02 -20.73
C SER A 285 -18.23 23.65 -20.42
N SER A 286 -17.50 24.39 -19.56
CA SER A 286 -16.09 24.09 -19.27
C SER A 286 -15.88 22.91 -18.32
N ALA A 287 -16.76 22.74 -17.32
CA ALA A 287 -16.74 21.57 -16.45
C ALA A 287 -17.13 20.30 -17.23
N GLY A 288 -18.05 20.45 -18.20
CA GLY A 288 -18.39 19.40 -19.16
C GLY A 288 -17.20 18.97 -20.01
N SER A 289 -16.39 19.92 -20.52
CA SER A 289 -15.23 19.60 -21.35
C SER A 289 -14.09 18.91 -20.57
N LEU A 290 -13.86 19.30 -19.31
CA LEU A 290 -12.89 18.60 -18.45
C LEU A 290 -13.30 17.16 -18.16
N GLY A 291 -14.58 16.94 -17.86
CA GLY A 291 -15.15 15.61 -17.64
C GLY A 291 -15.04 14.72 -18.88
N THR A 292 -15.27 15.28 -20.07
CA THR A 292 -15.15 14.52 -21.33
C THR A 292 -13.71 14.10 -21.62
N ASP A 293 -12.71 14.96 -21.39
CA ASP A 293 -11.31 14.65 -21.70
C ASP A 293 -10.72 13.59 -20.75
N MET A 294 -11.03 13.68 -19.45
CA MET A 294 -10.66 12.64 -18.48
C MET A 294 -11.31 11.32 -18.85
N ARG A 295 -12.60 11.34 -19.20
CA ARG A 295 -13.34 10.15 -19.59
C ARG A 295 -12.78 9.52 -20.87
N GLU A 296 -12.44 10.33 -21.87
CA GLU A 296 -11.85 9.84 -23.11
C GLU A 296 -10.46 9.25 -22.86
N HIS A 297 -9.66 9.86 -21.98
CA HIS A 297 -8.37 9.29 -21.60
C HIS A 297 -8.52 7.94 -20.88
N VAL A 298 -9.38 7.85 -19.86
CA VAL A 298 -9.61 6.59 -19.13
C VAL A 298 -10.23 5.54 -20.05
N ALA A 299 -11.16 5.91 -20.94
CA ALA A 299 -11.75 5.00 -21.92
C ALA A 299 -10.73 4.47 -22.93
N ARG A 300 -9.78 5.30 -23.38
CA ARG A 300 -8.65 4.88 -24.23
C ARG A 300 -7.71 3.92 -23.51
N GLU A 301 -7.40 4.17 -22.25
CA GLU A 301 -6.59 3.25 -21.45
C GLU A 301 -7.32 1.94 -21.17
N GLN A 302 -8.65 1.99 -20.97
CA GLN A 302 -9.47 0.80 -20.81
C GLN A 302 -9.55 -0.03 -22.11
N SER A 303 -9.68 0.59 -23.27
CA SER A 303 -9.72 -0.13 -24.56
C SER A 303 -8.38 -0.81 -24.89
N ARG A 304 -7.26 -0.24 -24.42
CA ARG A 304 -5.91 -0.84 -24.54
C ARG A 304 -5.73 -2.14 -23.74
N LEU A 305 -6.56 -2.41 -22.73
CA LEU A 305 -6.46 -3.63 -21.92
C LEU A 305 -6.84 -4.91 -22.70
N GLY A 306 -7.58 -4.78 -23.80
CA GLY A 306 -8.05 -5.92 -24.57
C GLY A 306 -9.03 -6.84 -23.82
N PRO A 307 -9.33 -8.03 -24.37
CA PRO A 307 -10.24 -8.99 -23.75
C PRO A 307 -9.64 -9.59 -22.47
N TRP A 308 -10.50 -10.22 -21.66
CA TRP A 308 -10.07 -10.93 -20.46
C TRP A 308 -9.08 -12.05 -20.80
N THR A 309 -7.95 -12.06 -20.10
CA THR A 309 -6.96 -13.12 -20.24
C THR A 309 -7.26 -14.27 -19.29
N ARG A 310 -6.82 -15.49 -19.61
CA ARG A 310 -6.94 -16.64 -18.71
C ARG A 310 -6.30 -16.39 -17.34
N GLY A 311 -5.17 -15.67 -17.32
CA GLY A 311 -4.51 -15.28 -16.08
C GLY A 311 -5.38 -14.39 -15.19
N GLN A 312 -6.04 -13.40 -15.77
CA GLN A 312 -6.97 -12.52 -15.05
C GLN A 312 -8.17 -13.29 -14.48
N THR A 313 -8.78 -14.16 -15.29
CA THR A 313 -9.93 -14.98 -14.87
C THR A 313 -9.55 -15.97 -13.77
N ASN A 314 -8.46 -16.72 -13.94
CA ASN A 314 -8.00 -17.69 -12.93
C ASN A 314 -7.64 -17.00 -11.62
N THR A 315 -6.99 -15.84 -11.70
CA THR A 315 -6.65 -15.04 -10.51
C THR A 315 -7.91 -14.56 -9.79
N LEU A 316 -8.90 -14.06 -10.53
CA LEU A 316 -10.18 -13.62 -9.95
C LEU A 316 -10.91 -14.76 -9.25
N ILE A 317 -10.93 -15.96 -9.86
CA ILE A 317 -11.54 -17.16 -9.28
C ILE A 317 -10.81 -17.57 -8.00
N ALA A 318 -9.48 -17.71 -8.06
CA ALA A 318 -8.67 -18.10 -6.90
C ALA A 318 -8.81 -17.10 -5.74
N PHE A 319 -8.78 -15.80 -6.06
CA PHE A 319 -8.96 -14.73 -5.10
C PHE A 319 -10.37 -14.75 -4.48
N GLY A 320 -11.41 -14.82 -5.31
CA GLY A 320 -12.79 -14.86 -4.85
C GLY A 320 -13.08 -16.09 -3.98
N PHE A 321 -12.52 -17.25 -4.35
CA PHE A 321 -12.60 -18.47 -3.55
C PHE A 321 -11.91 -18.31 -2.19
N ALA A 322 -10.68 -17.78 -2.16
CA ALA A 322 -9.96 -17.55 -0.91
C ALA A 322 -10.69 -16.57 0.03
N VAL A 323 -11.20 -15.45 -0.51
CA VAL A 323 -11.97 -14.47 0.26
C VAL A 323 -13.26 -15.10 0.81
N ALA A 324 -13.97 -15.90 0.01
CA ALA A 324 -15.15 -16.60 0.48
C ALA A 324 -14.82 -17.53 1.66
N LEU A 325 -13.74 -18.32 1.55
CA LEU A 325 -13.29 -19.20 2.63
C LEU A 325 -12.87 -18.45 3.89
N TRP A 326 -12.23 -17.29 3.78
CA TRP A 326 -11.88 -16.46 4.95
C TRP A 326 -13.10 -15.87 5.67
N MET A 327 -14.18 -15.60 4.93
CA MET A 327 -15.40 -15.00 5.47
C MET A 327 -16.35 -16.03 6.09
N LEU A 328 -16.30 -17.29 5.64
CA LEU A 328 -17.19 -18.36 6.07
C LEU A 328 -17.26 -18.56 7.60
N PRO A 329 -16.13 -18.66 8.35
CA PRO A 329 -16.21 -18.87 9.80
C PRO A 329 -16.96 -17.75 10.52
N GLY A 330 -16.72 -16.49 10.13
CA GLY A 330 -17.42 -15.35 10.71
C GLY A 330 -18.90 -15.31 10.33
N LEU A 331 -19.25 -15.76 9.12
CA LEU A 331 -20.64 -15.86 8.68
C LEU A 331 -21.40 -16.94 9.47
N PHE A 332 -20.78 -18.09 9.73
CA PHE A 332 -21.38 -19.14 10.55
C PHE A 332 -21.59 -18.68 12.00
N SER A 333 -20.64 -17.95 12.58
CA SER A 333 -20.80 -17.34 13.90
C SER A 333 -21.97 -16.35 13.95
N LEU A 334 -22.10 -15.46 12.94
CA LEU A 334 -23.24 -14.53 12.84
C LEU A 334 -24.61 -15.23 12.68
N LEU A 335 -24.62 -16.39 12.03
CA LEU A 335 -25.82 -17.19 11.82
C LEU A 335 -26.14 -18.13 12.99
N GLY A 336 -25.30 -18.16 14.04
CA GLY A 336 -25.47 -19.05 15.19
C GLY A 336 -25.27 -20.53 14.84
N LEU A 337 -24.47 -20.83 13.82
CA LEU A 337 -24.21 -22.20 13.32
C LEU A 337 -22.91 -22.80 13.91
N GLU A 338 -22.49 -22.33 15.09
CA GLU A 338 -21.21 -22.70 15.72
C GLU A 338 -21.13 -24.18 16.12
N ASP A 339 -22.27 -24.87 16.25
CA ASP A 339 -22.38 -26.26 16.73
C ASP A 339 -22.37 -27.34 15.61
N ALA A 340 -21.95 -27.02 14.38
CA ALA A 340 -21.70 -28.08 13.41
C ALA A 340 -20.38 -28.78 13.76
N PRO A 341 -20.38 -30.06 14.18
CA PRO A 341 -19.18 -30.73 14.63
C PRO A 341 -18.26 -30.95 13.42
N VAL A 342 -17.22 -30.14 13.31
CA VAL A 342 -16.06 -30.49 12.49
C VAL A 342 -15.23 -31.43 13.37
N SER A 343 -15.50 -32.72 13.19
CA SER A 343 -14.83 -33.85 13.85
C SER A 343 -13.31 -33.73 13.81
N ASP A 344 -12.70 -33.97 14.97
CA ASP A 344 -11.30 -34.33 15.30
C ASP A 344 -10.25 -34.38 14.16
#